data_AF-A0A1G0D1N2-F1
#
_entry.id   AF-A0A1G0D1N2-F1
#
_cell.length_a   1.000
_cell.length_b   1.000
_cell.length_c   1.000
_cell.angle_alpha   90.00
_cell.angle_beta   90.00
_cell.angle_gamma   90.00
#
_symmetry.space_group_name_H-M   'P 1'
#
loop_
_entity.id
_entity.type
_entity.pdbx_description
1 polymer ?
#
loop_
_entity_poly.entity_id
_entity_poly.type
_entity_poly.pdbx_seq_one_letter_code
_entity_poly.pdbx_strand_id
1 'polypeptide(L)'
;MLFLDTQHRVIPAEEIFHGTLSQTSVYTREVIRRAWAHNTAAVILAHNHPYGVAEPSQTDQLLTGALKQAPALVEVRVLDHFVVAVGQTLSFAERGLL
;
A
#
# COMPACT_ATOMS: atom_id res chain seq x y z
N MET A 1 4.73 -1.88 -4.02
CA MET A 1 4.93 -1.01 -2.84
C MET A 1 6.09 -0.08 -3.10
N LEU A 2 5.94 1.20 -2.79
CA LEU A 2 7.02 2.18 -2.87
C LEU A 2 7.47 2.52 -1.45
N PHE A 3 8.79 2.51 -1.23
CA PHE A 3 9.42 2.96 0.00
C PHE A 3 10.03 4.33 -0.25
N LEU A 4 9.81 5.27 0.66
CA LEU A 4 10.19 6.67 0.48
C LEU A 4 11.04 7.21 1.64
N ASP A 5 11.99 8.07 1.28
CA ASP A 5 12.76 8.85 2.26
C ASP A 5 11.93 9.99 2.87
N THR A 6 12.54 10.78 3.75
CA THR A 6 11.89 11.91 4.44
C THR A 6 11.49 13.05 3.48
N GLN A 7 12.04 13.09 2.27
CA GLN A 7 11.70 14.04 1.21
C GLN A 7 10.76 13.43 0.16
N HIS A 8 10.17 12.27 0.48
CA HIS A 8 9.26 11.52 -0.39
C HIS A 8 9.89 11.11 -1.73
N ARG A 9 11.21 10.87 -1.75
CA ARG A 9 11.88 10.27 -2.91
C ARG A 9 11.81 8.76 -2.79
N VAL A 10 11.53 8.09 -3.90
CA VAL A 10 11.49 6.62 -3.94
C VAL A 10 12.88 6.07 -3.68
N ILE A 11 13.00 5.16 -2.73
CA ILE A 11 14.21 4.41 -2.41
C ILE A 11 14.22 3.12 -3.26
N PRO A 12 13.52 2.02 -2.89
CA PRO A 12 13.08 1.05 -3.90
C PRO A 12 11.56 1.01 -4.09
N ALA A 13 11.19 0.45 -5.23
CA ALA A 13 9.87 -0.10 -5.50
C ALA A 13 9.96 -1.63 -5.47
N GLU A 14 9.12 -2.28 -4.67
CA GLU A 14 9.12 -3.74 -4.54
C GLU A 14 7.71 -4.33 -4.63
N GLU A 15 7.63 -5.51 -5.22
CA GLU A 15 6.49 -6.41 -5.08
C GLU A 15 6.71 -7.26 -3.83
N ILE A 16 6.04 -6.89 -2.73
CA ILE A 16 6.19 -7.59 -1.45
C ILE A 16 5.11 -8.66 -1.22
N PHE A 17 4.05 -8.65 -2.02
CA PHE A 17 3.00 -9.65 -2.01
C PHE A 17 2.64 -10.02 -3.44
N HIS A 18 2.50 -11.32 -3.67
CA HIS A 18 1.99 -11.89 -4.89
C HIS A 18 0.82 -12.81 -4.55
N GLY A 19 -0.31 -12.60 -5.23
CA GLY A 19 -1.54 -13.34 -4.98
C GLY A 19 -1.78 -14.48 -5.96
N THR A 20 -2.99 -15.03 -5.85
CA THR A 20 -3.60 -15.86 -6.88
C THR A 20 -4.55 -15.01 -7.72
N LEU A 21 -5.29 -15.65 -8.63
CA LEU A 21 -6.37 -15.04 -9.41
C LEU A 21 -7.48 -14.38 -8.56
N SER A 22 -7.69 -14.85 -7.33
CA SER A 22 -8.82 -14.46 -6.49
C SER A 22 -8.44 -13.73 -5.21
N GLN A 23 -7.21 -13.90 -4.70
CA GLN A 23 -6.82 -13.32 -3.43
C GLN A 23 -5.32 -13.11 -3.29
N THR A 24 -4.93 -12.13 -2.49
CA THR A 24 -3.56 -11.93 -2.03
C THR A 24 -3.56 -11.82 -0.51
N SER A 25 -2.72 -12.61 0.16
CA SER A 25 -2.52 -12.46 1.60
C SER A 25 -1.53 -11.34 1.87
N VAL A 26 -1.98 -10.30 2.56
CA VAL A 26 -1.15 -9.14 2.94
C VAL A 26 -0.92 -9.17 4.44
N TYR A 27 0.34 -9.08 4.85
CA TYR A 27 0.72 -9.14 6.26
C TYR A 27 1.42 -7.85 6.69
N THR A 28 0.80 -7.11 7.60
CA THR A 28 1.34 -5.86 8.16
C THR A 28 2.75 -6.01 8.71
N ARG A 29 3.07 -7.15 9.36
CA ARG A 29 4.43 -7.42 9.88
C ARG A 29 5.49 -7.39 8.78
N GLU A 30 5.15 -7.84 7.57
CA GLU A 30 6.08 -7.89 6.45
C GLU A 30 6.32 -6.50 5.87
N VAL A 31 5.27 -5.68 5.81
CA VAL A 31 5.37 -4.25 5.46
C VAL A 31 6.33 -3.54 6.41
N ILE A 32 6.16 -3.72 7.72
CA ILE A 32 7.03 -3.11 8.74
C ILE A 32 8.47 -3.61 8.60
N ARG A 33 8.67 -4.93 8.47
CA ARG A 33 9.99 -5.54 8.30
C ARG A 33 10.73 -4.95 7.09
N ARG A 34 10.04 -4.80 5.96
CA ARG A 34 10.59 -4.21 4.73
C ARG A 34 10.87 -2.73 4.87
N ALA A 35 9.96 -1.96 5.47
CA ALA A 35 10.16 -0.53 5.70
C ALA A 35 11.42 -0.26 6.53
N TRP A 36 11.64 -1.04 7.60
CA TRP A 36 12.84 -0.97 8.41
C TRP A 36 14.11 -1.41 7.66
N ALA A 37 14.04 -2.49 6.87
CA ALA A 37 15.17 -2.94 6.07
C ALA A 37 15.68 -1.86 5.09
N HIS A 38 14.79 -0.97 4.64
CA HIS A 38 15.11 0.14 3.74
C HIS A 38 15.30 1.48 4.45
N ASN A 39 15.25 1.55 5.79
CA ASN A 39 15.31 2.80 6.57
C ASN A 39 14.31 3.85 6.06
N THR A 40 13.08 3.40 5.85
CA THR A 40 12.04 4.17 5.16
C THR A 40 11.30 5.10 6.12
N ALA A 41 11.01 6.33 5.69
CA ALA A 41 10.19 7.26 6.46
C ALA A 41 8.69 7.19 6.12
N ALA A 42 8.37 6.79 4.88
CA ALA A 42 6.99 6.65 4.43
C ALA A 42 6.85 5.63 3.30
N VAL A 43 5.65 5.09 3.11
CA VAL A 43 5.34 4.09 2.09
C VAL A 43 4.11 4.46 1.30
N ILE A 44 4.05 3.98 0.06
CA ILE A 44 2.85 4.00 -0.79
C ILE A 44 2.53 2.56 -1.18
N LEU A 45 1.28 2.17 -0.98
CA LEU A 45 0.76 0.88 -1.39
C LEU A 45 0.18 0.99 -2.80
N ALA A 46 0.31 -0.09 -3.57
CA ALA A 46 -0.37 -0.22 -4.84
C ALA A 46 -0.72 -1.69 -5.04
N HIS A 47 -1.96 -1.97 -5.40
CA HIS A 47 -2.40 -3.28 -5.86
C HIS A 47 -3.21 -3.14 -7.14
N ASN A 48 -3.22 -4.21 -7.93
CA ASN A 48 -3.90 -4.25 -9.20
C ASN A 48 -5.27 -4.94 -9.09
N HIS A 49 -6.28 -4.36 -9.73
CA HIS A 49 -7.56 -5.02 -10.01
C HIS A 49 -7.58 -5.48 -11.47
N PRO A 50 -7.28 -6.78 -11.74
CA PRO A 50 -7.15 -7.27 -13.11
C PRO A 50 -8.48 -7.25 -13.89
N TYR A 51 -9.61 -7.19 -13.19
CA TYR A 51 -10.96 -7.16 -13.78
C TYR A 51 -11.41 -5.75 -14.24
N GLY A 52 -10.56 -4.73 -14.09
CA GLY A 52 -10.77 -3.43 -14.74
C GLY A 52 -11.53 -2.37 -13.95
N VAL A 53 -11.92 -2.64 -12.70
CA VAL A 53 -12.61 -1.66 -11.84
C VAL A 53 -11.69 -1.23 -10.70
N ALA A 54 -11.40 0.07 -10.55
CA ALA A 54 -10.51 0.57 -9.49
C ALA A 54 -11.22 0.87 -8.16
N GLU A 55 -12.52 0.63 -8.06
CA GLU A 55 -13.26 0.80 -6.81
C GLU A 55 -12.77 -0.20 -5.75
N PRO A 56 -12.34 0.25 -4.56
CA PRO A 56 -11.83 -0.64 -3.53
C PRO A 56 -12.96 -1.44 -2.89
N SER A 57 -12.69 -2.72 -2.61
CA SER A 57 -13.59 -3.55 -1.82
C SER A 57 -13.57 -3.14 -0.33
N GLN A 58 -14.54 -3.64 0.44
CA GLN A 58 -14.52 -3.49 1.89
C GLN A 58 -13.25 -4.10 2.52
N THR A 59 -12.77 -5.22 1.96
CA THR A 59 -11.53 -5.87 2.39
C THR A 59 -10.33 -4.96 2.19
N ASP A 60 -10.26 -4.24 1.06
CA ASP A 60 -9.17 -3.28 0.79
C ASP A 60 -9.19 -2.15 1.80
N GLN A 61 -10.37 -1.62 2.15
CA GLN A 61 -10.51 -0.57 3.15
C GLN A 61 -10.08 -1.02 4.54
N LEU A 62 -10.53 -2.20 5.00
CA LEU A 62 -10.12 -2.76 6.29
C LEU A 62 -8.61 -3.01 6.35
N LEU A 63 -8.05 -3.57 5.28
CA LEU A 63 -6.62 -3.80 5.15
C LEU A 63 -5.83 -2.50 5.18
N THR A 64 -6.28 -1.49 4.44
CA THR A 64 -5.65 -0.16 4.39
C THR A 64 -5.66 0.49 5.77
N GLY A 65 -6.76 0.38 6.51
CA GLY A 65 -6.84 0.87 7.89
C GLY A 65 -5.78 0.24 8.79
N ALA A 66 -5.62 -1.09 8.74
CA ALA A 66 -4.58 -1.78 9.49
C ALA A 66 -3.16 -1.37 9.06
N LEU A 67 -2.94 -1.22 7.76
CA LEU A 67 -1.65 -0.82 7.17
C LEU A 67 -1.33 0.65 7.40
N LYS A 68 -2.31 1.52 7.65
CA LYS A 68 -2.09 2.90 8.11
C LYS A 68 -1.70 2.93 9.58
N GLN A 69 -2.40 2.18 10.43
CA GLN A 69 -2.24 2.27 11.89
C GLN A 69 -0.94 1.63 12.39
N ALA A 70 -0.63 0.42 11.96
CA ALA A 70 0.45 -0.35 12.56
C ALA A 70 1.87 0.14 12.20
N PRO A 71 2.20 0.44 10.93
CA PRO A 71 3.48 1.08 10.59
C PRO A 71 3.68 2.45 11.23
N ALA A 72 2.59 3.19 11.53
CA ALA A 72 2.69 4.46 12.22
C ALA A 72 3.23 4.33 13.66
N LEU A 73 3.02 3.19 14.32
CA LEU A 73 3.59 2.90 15.65
C LEU A 73 5.13 2.82 15.63
N VAL A 74 5.72 2.65 14.46
CA VAL A 74 7.17 2.59 14.24
C VAL A 74 7.64 3.71 13.32
N GLU A 75 6.90 4.82 13.33
CA GLU A 75 7.23 6.08 12.62
C GLU A 75 7.30 5.96 11.09
N VAL A 76 6.66 4.94 10.51
CA VAL A 76 6.53 4.79 9.06
C VAL A 76 5.12 5.21 8.64
N ARG A 77 5.04 6.30 7.87
CA ARG A 77 3.75 6.83 7.40
C ARG A 77 3.27 6.12 6.14
N VAL A 78 1.99 5.78 6.04
CA VAL A 78 1.37 5.45 4.75
C VAL A 78 0.89 6.75 4.11
N LEU A 79 1.46 7.13 2.97
CA LEU A 79 1.07 8.36 2.27
C LEU A 79 -0.14 8.16 1.38
N ASP A 80 -0.25 6.98 0.76
CA ASP A 80 -1.38 6.64 -0.08
C ASP A 80 -1.48 5.13 -0.30
N HIS A 81 -2.64 4.71 -0.79
CA HIS A 81 -2.90 3.39 -1.35
C HIS A 81 -3.59 3.53 -2.70
N PHE A 82 -2.93 3.06 -3.75
CA PHE A 82 -3.49 3.05 -5.10
C PHE A 82 -4.14 1.71 -5.45
N VAL A 83 -5.36 1.77 -5.98
CA VAL A 83 -5.98 0.68 -6.73
C VAL A 83 -5.74 0.95 -8.21
N VAL A 84 -5.02 0.06 -8.89
CA VAL A 84 -4.67 0.21 -10.31
C VAL A 84 -5.50 -0.78 -11.13
N ALA A 85 -6.31 -0.28 -12.04
CA ALA A 85 -7.09 -1.07 -12.97
C ALA A 85 -6.80 -0.65 -14.42
N VAL A 86 -7.32 -1.37 -15.40
CA VAL A 86 -7.15 -1.02 -16.82
C VAL A 86 -7.84 0.32 -17.09
N GLY A 87 -7.07 1.34 -17.46
CA GLY A 87 -7.59 2.67 -17.82
C GLY A 87 -8.07 3.52 -16.63
N GLN A 88 -7.93 3.05 -15.40
CA GLN A 88 -8.35 3.77 -14.20
C GLN A 88 -7.36 3.54 -13.05
N THR A 89 -7.14 4.57 -12.26
CA THR A 89 -6.43 4.46 -10.99
C THR A 89 -7.19 5.25 -9.94
N LEU A 90 -7.27 4.71 -8.73
CA LEU A 90 -7.90 5.35 -7.59
C LEU A 90 -6.89 5.52 -6.47
N SER A 91 -6.76 6.73 -5.95
CA SER A 91 -6.04 7.06 -4.72
C SER A 91 -7.02 7.00 -3.54
N PHE A 92 -6.64 6.27 -2.49
CA PHE A 92 -7.38 6.29 -1.22
C PHE A 92 -7.31 7.67 -0.56
N ALA A 93 -6.16 8.34 -0.63
CA ALA A 93 -5.98 9.67 -0.05
C ALA A 93 -6.89 10.71 -0.74
N GLU A 94 -6.95 10.74 -2.08
CA GLU A 94 -7.82 11.65 -2.83
C GLU A 94 -9.31 11.38 -2.59
N ARG A 95 -9.67 10.11 -2.32
CA ARG A 95 -11.05 9.70 -1.98
C ARG A 95 -11.43 9.92 -0.52
N GLY A 96 -10.50 10.36 0.33
CA GLY A 96 -10.74 10.53 1.78
C GLY A 96 -10.92 9.21 2.53
N LEU A 97 -10.38 8.11 1.99
CA LEU A 97 -10.46 6.76 2.56
C LEU A 97 -9.23 6.39 3.39
N LEU A 98 -8.18 7.22 3.38
CA LEU A 98 -6.93 6.97 4.08
C LEU A 98 -6.95 7.48 5.52
#